data_AF-G8NX98-F1
#
_entry.id   AF-G8NX98-F1
#
_cell.length_a   1.000
_cell.length_b   1.000
_cell.length_c   1.000
_cell.angle_alpha   90.00
_cell.angle_beta   90.00
_cell.angle_gamma   90.00
#
_symmetry.space_group_name_H-M   'P 1'
#
loop_
_entity.id
_entity.type
_entity.pdbx_description
1 polymer ?
#
loop_
_entity_poly.entity_id
_entity_poly.type
_entity_poly.pdbx_seq_one_letter_code
_entity_poly.pdbx_strand_id
1 'polypeptide(L)'
;MKRYIVALLVASLLSPALVVAQTSPDASQTAKASSNFDVIADQALAAMKAKAQTMGIGGVAVVAYFEGDTIQAWSSKMIVVGRYKDLPTATDKGTNLLGIAYAKASEMADTLKDSGSGIRPPMTGEFGWNGGVIARGKTGYVIAAFSGGKSDDDVAISREGLSKLKAKL
;
A
#
# COMPACT_ATOMS: atom_id res chain seq x y z
N MET A 1 13.93 30.19 64.54
CA MET A 1 12.73 30.80 63.94
C MET A 1 11.77 29.68 63.55
N LYS A 2 10.57 29.65 64.16
CA LYS A 2 9.49 28.69 63.89
C LYS A 2 8.90 28.92 62.50
N ARG A 3 8.79 27.89 61.66
CA ARG A 3 7.84 27.85 60.54
C ARG A 3 7.28 26.44 60.35
N TYR A 4 6.00 26.42 60.02
CA TYR A 4 4.99 25.40 60.24
C TYR A 4 5.10 24.21 59.28
N ILE A 5 4.87 22.99 59.80
CA ILE A 5 4.64 21.78 58.99
C ILE A 5 3.18 21.83 58.52
N VAL A 6 2.96 22.00 57.23
CA VAL A 6 1.65 21.79 56.59
C VAL A 6 1.63 20.34 56.12
N ALA A 7 0.83 19.50 56.77
CA ALA A 7 0.55 18.15 56.33
C ALA A 7 -0.49 18.22 55.19
N LEU A 8 -0.08 17.87 53.97
CA LEU A 8 -0.97 17.73 52.83
C LEU A 8 -1.50 16.29 52.79
N LEU A 9 -2.76 16.09 53.14
CA LEU A 9 -3.47 14.82 52.96
C LEU A 9 -3.84 14.68 51.48
N VAL A 10 -3.22 13.74 50.77
CA VAL A 10 -3.61 13.37 49.40
C VAL A 10 -4.55 12.16 49.50
N ALA A 11 -5.85 12.40 49.33
CA ALA A 11 -6.84 11.34 49.22
C ALA A 11 -6.81 10.77 47.80
N SER A 12 -6.27 9.55 47.65
CA SER A 12 -6.27 8.78 46.42
C SER A 12 -7.65 8.17 46.18
N LEU A 13 -8.43 8.74 45.25
CA LEU A 13 -9.64 8.14 44.71
C LEU A 13 -9.24 7.06 43.69
N LEU A 14 -9.44 5.78 44.04
CA LEU A 14 -9.40 4.67 43.10
C LEU A 14 -10.66 4.71 42.22
N SER A 15 -10.50 4.96 40.93
CA SER A 15 -11.52 4.67 39.92
C SER A 15 -11.39 3.22 39.46
N PRO A 16 -12.48 2.42 39.40
CA PRO A 16 -12.44 1.11 38.78
C PRO A 16 -12.39 1.30 37.26
N ALA A 17 -11.33 0.82 36.63
CA ALA A 17 -11.23 0.77 35.17
C ALA A 17 -12.25 -0.25 34.64
N LEU A 18 -13.21 0.22 33.84
CA LEU A 18 -14.03 -0.64 32.99
C LEU A 18 -13.11 -1.32 31.99
N VAL A 19 -12.92 -2.63 32.16
CA VAL A 19 -12.35 -3.49 31.12
C VAL A 19 -13.42 -3.69 30.06
N VAL A 20 -13.37 -2.89 29.00
CA VAL A 20 -14.09 -3.19 27.77
C VAL A 20 -13.37 -4.37 27.13
N ALA A 21 -14.01 -5.54 27.16
CA ALA A 21 -13.55 -6.70 26.41
C ALA A 21 -13.53 -6.33 24.93
N GLN A 22 -12.34 -6.11 24.36
CA GLN A 22 -12.16 -6.04 22.92
C GLN A 22 -12.45 -7.42 22.36
N THR A 23 -13.65 -7.61 21.81
CA THR A 23 -13.93 -8.73 20.91
C THR A 23 -13.02 -8.55 19.70
N SER A 24 -11.90 -9.28 19.67
CA SER A 24 -11.07 -9.38 18.47
C SER A 24 -11.95 -9.85 17.31
N PRO A 25 -11.90 -9.22 16.14
CA PRO A 25 -12.59 -9.73 14.98
C PRO A 25 -12.05 -11.14 14.68
N ASP A 26 -13.00 -12.05 14.48
CA ASP A 26 -12.80 -13.49 14.35
C ASP A 26 -11.75 -13.81 13.27
N ALA A 27 -10.59 -14.31 13.69
CA ALA A 27 -9.47 -14.68 12.82
C ALA A 27 -9.84 -15.70 11.72
N SER A 28 -10.98 -16.37 11.88
CA SER A 28 -11.58 -17.31 10.95
C SER A 28 -12.05 -16.66 9.63
N GLN A 29 -12.50 -15.40 9.64
CA GLN A 29 -12.94 -14.71 8.41
C GLN A 29 -11.78 -14.18 7.56
N THR A 30 -10.69 -13.74 8.20
CA THR A 30 -9.47 -13.28 7.51
C THR A 30 -8.78 -14.38 6.68
N ALA A 31 -8.88 -15.65 7.09
CA ALA A 31 -8.23 -16.76 6.39
C ALA A 31 -8.96 -17.24 5.12
N LYS A 32 -10.26 -16.97 4.97
CA LYS A 32 -11.04 -17.34 3.77
C LYS A 32 -10.99 -16.27 2.67
N ALA A 33 -10.85 -15.00 3.03
CA ALA A 33 -10.66 -13.92 2.06
C ALA A 33 -9.25 -13.94 1.44
N SER A 34 -8.23 -14.34 2.22
CA SER A 34 -6.83 -14.38 1.77
C SER A 34 -6.56 -15.40 0.66
N SER A 35 -7.23 -16.56 0.67
CA SER A 35 -6.98 -17.62 -0.33
C SER A 35 -7.40 -17.24 -1.75
N ASN A 36 -8.38 -16.34 -1.92
CA ASN A 36 -8.82 -15.89 -3.25
C ASN A 36 -7.94 -14.75 -3.77
N PHE A 37 -7.49 -13.83 -2.90
CA PHE A 37 -6.61 -12.74 -3.31
C PHE A 37 -5.30 -13.26 -3.89
N ASP A 38 -4.65 -14.21 -3.21
CA ASP A 38 -3.31 -14.67 -3.60
C ASP A 38 -3.27 -15.25 -5.02
N VAL A 39 -4.26 -16.05 -5.40
CA VAL A 39 -4.36 -16.65 -6.74
C VAL A 39 -4.60 -15.58 -7.81
N ILE A 40 -5.47 -14.61 -7.53
CA ILE A 40 -5.78 -13.53 -8.48
C ILE A 40 -4.59 -12.58 -8.60
N ALA A 41 -3.90 -12.30 -7.49
CA ALA A 41 -2.70 -11.50 -7.45
C ALA A 41 -1.57 -12.14 -8.25
N ASP A 42 -1.37 -13.45 -8.16
CA ASP A 42 -0.37 -14.17 -8.97
C ASP A 42 -0.66 -14.05 -10.46
N GLN A 43 -1.94 -14.13 -10.87
CA GLN A 43 -2.36 -13.93 -12.27
C GLN A 43 -2.12 -12.49 -12.73
N ALA A 44 -2.43 -11.50 -11.89
CA ALA A 44 -2.21 -10.09 -12.19
C ALA A 44 -0.71 -9.79 -12.35
N LEU A 45 0.13 -10.26 -11.42
CA LEU A 45 1.57 -10.07 -11.45
C LEU A 45 2.21 -10.79 -12.65
N ALA A 46 1.73 -11.99 -13.01
CA ALA A 46 2.17 -12.67 -14.21
C ALA A 46 1.85 -11.87 -15.49
N ALA A 47 0.66 -11.25 -15.58
CA ALA A 47 0.29 -10.38 -16.69
C ALA A 47 1.17 -9.12 -16.77
N MET A 48 1.40 -8.46 -15.62
CA MET A 48 2.30 -7.30 -15.54
C MET A 48 3.73 -7.66 -15.97
N LYS A 49 4.26 -8.79 -15.50
CA LYS A 49 5.58 -9.29 -15.90
C LYS A 49 5.67 -9.53 -17.40
N ALA A 50 4.69 -10.23 -17.97
CA ALA A 50 4.67 -10.50 -19.40
C ALA A 50 4.68 -9.19 -20.20
N LYS A 51 3.85 -8.21 -19.82
CA LYS A 51 3.83 -6.89 -20.46
C LYS A 51 5.16 -6.17 -20.37
N ALA A 52 5.75 -6.09 -19.17
CA ALA A 52 7.04 -5.47 -18.95
C ALA A 52 8.14 -6.13 -19.82
N GLN A 53 8.12 -7.46 -19.94
CA GLN A 53 9.04 -8.21 -20.79
C GLN A 53 8.86 -7.90 -22.28
N THR A 54 7.61 -7.78 -22.77
CA THR A 54 7.37 -7.37 -24.18
C THR A 54 7.90 -5.98 -24.50
N MET A 55 8.03 -5.12 -23.48
CA MET A 55 8.52 -3.75 -23.62
C MET A 55 10.02 -3.63 -23.33
N GLY A 56 10.68 -4.73 -22.91
CA GLY A 56 12.09 -4.70 -22.52
C GLY A 56 12.35 -3.93 -21.22
N ILE A 57 11.35 -3.82 -20.34
CA ILE A 57 11.43 -3.00 -19.12
C ILE A 57 11.63 -3.90 -17.90
N GLY A 58 12.65 -3.57 -17.11
CA GLY A 58 12.87 -4.14 -15.78
C GLY A 58 12.40 -3.20 -14.67
N GLY A 59 11.85 -3.76 -13.60
CA GLY A 59 11.25 -3.00 -12.51
C GLY A 59 10.61 -3.85 -11.43
N VAL A 60 9.76 -3.24 -10.62
CA VAL A 60 8.96 -3.91 -9.59
C VAL A 60 7.49 -3.74 -9.89
N ALA A 61 6.74 -4.85 -9.86
CA ALA A 61 5.29 -4.88 -9.93
C ALA A 61 4.72 -5.14 -8.54
N VAL A 62 3.75 -4.33 -8.11
CA VAL A 62 2.99 -4.50 -6.87
C VAL A 62 1.51 -4.56 -7.22
N VAL A 63 0.78 -5.47 -6.59
CA VAL A 63 -0.69 -5.46 -6.57
C VAL A 63 -1.18 -5.46 -5.14
N ALA A 64 -2.26 -4.74 -4.88
CA ALA A 64 -2.85 -4.66 -3.54
C ALA A 64 -4.38 -4.63 -3.61
N TYR A 65 -5.00 -5.04 -2.51
CA TYR A 65 -6.44 -4.97 -2.29
C TYR A 65 -6.71 -4.54 -0.85
N PHE A 66 -7.63 -3.59 -0.67
CA PHE A 66 -8.19 -3.26 0.64
C PHE A 66 -9.71 -3.21 0.57
N GLU A 67 -10.37 -3.67 1.63
CA GLU A 67 -11.82 -3.71 1.75
C GLU A 67 -12.39 -2.34 2.15
N GLY A 68 -13.62 -2.06 1.70
CA GLY A 68 -14.35 -0.84 2.04
C GLY A 68 -13.89 0.42 1.31
N ASP A 69 -14.28 1.58 1.85
CA ASP A 69 -14.06 2.90 1.24
C ASP A 69 -12.80 3.61 1.74
N THR A 70 -12.21 3.10 2.83
CA THR A 70 -11.03 3.69 3.47
C THR A 70 -10.12 2.57 3.92
N ILE A 71 -8.83 2.69 3.61
CA ILE A 71 -7.84 1.68 3.98
C ILE A 71 -7.65 1.63 5.51
N GLN A 72 -7.80 0.43 6.07
CA GLN A 72 -7.46 0.11 7.47
C GLN A 72 -6.38 -0.98 7.54
N ALA A 73 -6.49 -1.94 6.62
CA ALA A 73 -5.50 -2.95 6.31
C ALA A 73 -5.60 -3.28 4.82
N TRP A 74 -4.57 -3.91 4.26
CA TRP A 74 -4.60 -4.39 2.88
C TRP A 74 -3.86 -5.72 2.74
N SER A 75 -4.16 -6.45 1.68
CA SER A 75 -3.36 -7.57 1.20
C SER A 75 -2.56 -7.11 -0.02
N SER A 76 -1.29 -7.46 -0.11
CA SER A 76 -0.47 -7.13 -1.27
C SER A 76 0.50 -8.24 -1.63
N LYS A 77 0.84 -8.32 -2.92
CA LYS A 77 1.92 -9.16 -3.44
C LYS A 77 2.76 -8.35 -4.42
N MET A 78 4.02 -8.75 -4.56
CA MET A 78 4.94 -8.10 -5.47
C MET A 78 5.84 -9.11 -6.17
N ILE A 79 6.35 -8.73 -7.34
CA ILE A 79 7.44 -9.43 -8.02
C ILE A 79 8.46 -8.44 -8.54
N VAL A 80 9.70 -8.93 -8.67
CA VAL A 80 10.78 -8.25 -9.38
C VAL A 80 10.81 -8.73 -10.83
N VAL A 81 10.85 -7.79 -11.76
CA VAL A 81 11.07 -8.02 -13.19
C VAL A 81 12.49 -7.55 -13.51
N GLY A 82 13.46 -8.46 -13.51
CA GLY A 82 14.86 -8.13 -13.83
C GLY A 82 15.62 -7.41 -12.72
N ARG A 83 15.15 -6.23 -12.25
CA ARG A 83 15.82 -5.41 -11.24
C ARG A 83 14.83 -4.72 -10.31
N TYR A 84 15.21 -4.53 -9.04
CA TYR A 84 14.39 -3.84 -8.04
C TYR A 84 14.97 -2.51 -7.55
N LYS A 85 16.21 -2.20 -7.96
CA LYS A 85 16.88 -0.95 -7.66
C LYS A 85 17.95 -0.64 -8.69
N ASP A 86 18.27 0.64 -8.81
CA ASP A 86 19.48 1.14 -9.43
C ASP A 86 20.45 1.53 -8.31
N LEU A 87 21.70 1.08 -8.42
CA LEU A 87 22.70 1.40 -7.41
C LEU A 87 23.12 2.88 -7.52
N PRO A 88 23.44 3.52 -6.39
CA PRO A 88 24.05 4.84 -6.42
C PRO A 88 25.35 4.85 -7.24
N THR A 89 25.61 5.97 -7.90
CA THR A 89 26.88 6.29 -8.55
C THR A 89 27.46 7.58 -7.95
N ALA A 90 28.60 8.05 -8.47
CA ALA A 90 29.19 9.32 -8.03
C ALA A 90 28.28 10.54 -8.29
N THR A 91 27.40 10.46 -9.30
CA THR A 91 26.56 11.59 -9.75
C THR A 91 25.06 11.33 -9.61
N ASP A 92 24.66 10.12 -9.20
CA ASP A 92 23.27 9.70 -9.11
C ASP A 92 23.05 8.94 -7.78
N LYS A 93 21.95 9.23 -7.08
CA LYS A 93 21.65 8.59 -5.78
C LYS A 93 21.16 7.15 -5.93
N GLY A 94 20.97 6.66 -7.15
CA GLY A 94 20.29 5.42 -7.43
C GLY A 94 18.79 5.54 -7.20
N THR A 95 18.08 4.45 -7.45
CA THR A 95 16.62 4.41 -7.41
C THR A 95 16.18 3.16 -6.67
N ASN A 96 15.37 3.30 -5.62
CA ASN A 96 14.72 2.16 -4.97
C ASN A 96 13.34 1.93 -5.60
N LEU A 97 13.29 1.18 -6.70
CA LEU A 97 12.05 0.94 -7.47
C LEU A 97 10.99 0.25 -6.63
N LEU A 98 11.37 -0.66 -5.73
CA LEU A 98 10.45 -1.29 -4.79
C LEU A 98 9.79 -0.26 -3.89
N GLY A 99 10.59 0.64 -3.30
CA GLY A 99 10.07 1.72 -2.46
C GLY A 99 9.14 2.66 -3.24
N ILE A 100 9.51 3.00 -4.48
CA ILE A 100 8.68 3.85 -5.35
C ILE A 100 7.38 3.16 -5.74
N ALA A 101 7.40 1.87 -6.09
CA ALA A 101 6.18 1.13 -6.44
C ALA A 101 5.19 1.10 -5.27
N TYR A 102 5.66 0.89 -4.04
CA TYR A 102 4.82 0.97 -2.85
C TYR A 102 4.38 2.40 -2.53
N ALA A 103 5.23 3.41 -2.71
CA ALA A 103 4.83 4.81 -2.55
C ALA A 103 3.68 5.20 -3.49
N LYS A 104 3.75 4.79 -4.77
CA LYS A 104 2.65 4.93 -5.73
C LYS A 104 1.38 4.22 -5.22
N ALA A 105 1.50 2.99 -4.72
CA ALA A 105 0.37 2.24 -4.19
C ALA A 105 -0.28 2.91 -2.97
N SER A 106 0.53 3.44 -2.06
CA SER A 106 0.07 4.16 -0.87
C SER A 106 -0.66 5.46 -1.24
N GLU A 107 -0.12 6.24 -2.18
CA GLU A 107 -0.77 7.45 -2.70
C GLU A 107 -2.17 7.14 -3.26
N MET A 108 -2.31 6.05 -4.03
CA MET A 108 -3.60 5.64 -4.58
C MET A 108 -4.59 5.16 -3.51
N ALA A 109 -4.11 4.48 -2.48
CA ALA A 109 -4.96 4.00 -1.39
C ALA A 109 -5.57 5.14 -0.57
N ASP A 110 -4.85 6.25 -0.41
CA ASP A 110 -5.36 7.46 0.25
C ASP A 110 -6.28 8.27 -0.69
N THR A 111 -5.83 8.53 -1.92
CA THR A 111 -6.51 9.47 -2.81
C THR A 111 -7.68 8.86 -3.58
N LEU A 112 -7.73 7.53 -3.69
CA LEU A 112 -8.66 6.79 -4.54
C LEU A 112 -8.61 7.23 -6.02
N LYS A 113 -7.45 7.75 -6.43
CA LYS A 113 -7.09 8.16 -7.80
C LYS A 113 -5.79 7.47 -8.19
N ASP A 114 -5.54 7.38 -9.50
CA ASP A 114 -4.26 6.87 -10.00
C ASP A 114 -3.08 7.67 -9.44
N SER A 115 -1.94 7.02 -9.25
CA SER A 115 -0.74 7.64 -8.65
C SER A 115 -0.29 8.84 -9.50
N GLY A 116 0.10 9.95 -8.89
CA GLY A 116 0.48 11.16 -9.61
C GLY A 116 -0.70 11.94 -10.20
N SER A 117 -1.94 11.66 -9.78
CA SER A 117 -3.14 12.37 -10.26
C SER A 117 -3.14 13.88 -9.97
N GLY A 118 -2.35 14.34 -9.00
CA GLY A 118 -2.29 15.75 -8.61
C GLY A 118 -3.55 16.27 -7.91
N ILE A 119 -4.44 15.39 -7.45
CA ILE A 119 -5.67 15.77 -6.74
C ILE A 119 -5.39 16.47 -5.40
N ARG A 120 -4.20 16.21 -4.83
CA ARG A 120 -3.60 16.94 -3.72
C ARG A 120 -2.08 16.94 -3.87
N PRO A 121 -1.34 17.84 -3.18
CA PRO A 121 0.11 17.74 -3.09
C PRO A 121 0.56 16.37 -2.52
N PRO A 122 1.71 15.81 -2.95
CA PRO A 122 2.27 14.60 -2.36
C PRO A 122 2.60 14.77 -0.87
N MET A 123 2.34 13.73 -0.08
CA MET A 123 2.75 13.64 1.32
C MET A 123 4.19 13.13 1.44
N THR A 124 4.81 13.29 2.62
CA THR A 124 6.11 12.67 2.89
C THR A 124 6.03 11.16 2.69
N GLY A 125 6.90 10.62 1.83
CA GLY A 125 6.88 9.22 1.41
C GLY A 125 6.20 8.97 0.07
N GLU A 126 5.55 9.98 -0.51
CA GLU A 126 5.01 9.98 -1.88
C GLU A 126 5.91 10.80 -2.81
N PHE A 127 5.88 10.45 -4.10
CA PHE A 127 6.67 11.13 -5.12
C PHE A 127 5.82 11.88 -6.15
N GLY A 128 4.50 11.67 -6.17
CA GLY A 128 3.60 12.23 -7.18
C GLY A 128 3.88 11.71 -8.60
N TRP A 129 4.42 10.50 -8.70
CA TRP A 129 4.82 9.91 -9.98
C TRP A 129 3.75 8.98 -10.54
N ASN A 130 3.45 9.16 -11.82
CA ASN A 130 2.59 8.26 -12.56
C ASN A 130 3.21 6.85 -12.68
N GLY A 131 2.36 5.83 -12.76
CA GLY A 131 2.78 4.45 -13.00
C GLY A 131 1.98 3.38 -12.26
N GLY A 132 1.09 3.78 -11.35
CA GLY A 132 0.07 2.92 -10.76
C GLY A 132 -1.33 3.32 -11.19
N VAL A 133 -2.23 2.34 -11.15
CA VAL A 133 -3.66 2.51 -11.40
C VAL A 133 -4.49 1.86 -10.30
N ILE A 134 -5.63 2.45 -10.00
CA ILE A 134 -6.58 1.97 -8.98
C ILE A 134 -7.99 1.87 -9.56
N ALA A 135 -8.76 0.90 -9.06
CA ALA A 135 -10.18 0.82 -9.34
C ALA A 135 -10.98 0.33 -8.13
N ARG A 136 -12.25 0.72 -8.09
CA ARG A 136 -13.24 0.09 -7.22
C ARG A 136 -13.54 -1.32 -7.72
N GLY A 137 -13.29 -2.32 -6.88
CA GLY A 137 -13.75 -3.70 -7.02
C GLY A 137 -15.16 -3.87 -6.43
N LYS A 138 -15.55 -5.11 -6.14
CA LYS A 138 -16.89 -5.42 -5.60
C LYS A 138 -17.04 -4.98 -4.15
N THR A 139 -16.04 -5.23 -3.32
CA THR A 139 -16.10 -5.01 -1.86
C THR A 139 -15.08 -3.99 -1.36
N GLY A 140 -14.22 -3.48 -2.24
CA GLY A 140 -13.15 -2.56 -1.86
C GLY A 140 -12.41 -2.03 -3.07
N TYR A 141 -11.15 -1.66 -2.91
CA TYR A 141 -10.31 -1.15 -3.99
C TYR A 141 -9.19 -2.12 -4.34
N VAL A 142 -8.90 -2.19 -5.63
CA VAL A 142 -7.79 -2.94 -6.19
C VAL A 142 -6.77 -1.99 -6.82
N ILE A 143 -5.51 -2.23 -6.54
CA ILE A 143 -4.37 -1.41 -6.96
C ILE A 143 -3.41 -2.29 -7.76
N ALA A 144 -2.88 -1.74 -8.85
CA ALA A 144 -1.70 -2.27 -9.53
C ALA A 144 -0.71 -1.12 -9.75
N ALA A 145 0.56 -1.32 -9.39
CA ALA A 145 1.61 -0.33 -9.54
C ALA A 145 2.88 -0.96 -10.11
N PHE A 146 3.52 -0.25 -11.02
CA PHE A 146 4.81 -0.63 -11.57
C PHE A 146 5.80 0.53 -11.42
N SER A 147 7.07 0.18 -11.21
CA SER A 147 8.18 1.14 -11.25
C SER A 147 9.38 0.52 -11.93
N GLY A 148 9.78 1.09 -13.07
CA GLY A 148 10.97 0.63 -13.79
C GLY A 148 11.24 1.34 -15.11
N GLY A 149 10.22 1.88 -15.77
CA GLY A 149 10.33 2.58 -17.04
C GLY A 149 9.91 4.06 -16.95
N LYS A 150 9.54 4.63 -18.10
CA LYS A 150 8.87 5.93 -18.15
C LYS A 150 7.46 5.79 -17.57
N SER A 151 6.90 6.89 -17.08
CA SER A 151 5.57 6.90 -16.46
C SER A 151 4.48 6.24 -17.30
N ASP A 152 4.39 6.52 -18.60
CA ASP A 152 3.34 5.93 -19.46
C ASP A 152 3.52 4.43 -19.65
N ASP A 153 4.77 3.95 -19.67
CA ASP A 153 5.08 2.53 -19.75
C ASP A 153 4.71 1.81 -18.44
N ASP A 154 5.05 2.40 -17.30
CA ASP A 154 4.65 1.91 -15.98
C ASP A 154 3.12 1.82 -15.87
N VAL A 155 2.39 2.83 -16.35
CA VAL A 155 0.92 2.82 -16.37
C VAL A 155 0.38 1.71 -17.28
N ALA A 156 0.95 1.53 -18.47
CA ALA A 156 0.54 0.48 -19.40
C ALA A 156 0.72 -0.92 -18.79
N ILE A 157 1.83 -1.16 -18.09
CA ILE A 157 2.08 -2.41 -17.36
C ILE A 157 1.07 -2.59 -16.23
N SER A 158 0.82 -1.56 -15.42
CA SER A 158 -0.11 -1.62 -14.30
C SER A 158 -1.55 -1.89 -14.72
N ARG A 159 -1.99 -1.36 -15.87
CA ARG A 159 -3.33 -1.64 -16.43
C ARG A 159 -3.55 -3.12 -16.74
N GLU A 160 -2.51 -3.84 -17.18
CA GLU A 160 -2.61 -5.29 -17.41
C GLU A 160 -2.91 -6.03 -16.10
N GLY A 161 -2.21 -5.69 -15.02
CA GLY A 161 -2.47 -6.24 -13.68
C GLY A 161 -3.88 -5.91 -13.17
N LEU A 162 -4.26 -4.62 -13.25
CA LEU A 162 -5.56 -4.16 -12.80
C LEU A 162 -6.73 -4.87 -13.51
N SER A 163 -6.58 -5.16 -14.81
CA SER A 163 -7.59 -5.89 -15.58
C SER A 163 -7.90 -7.27 -15.00
N LYS A 164 -6.90 -7.95 -14.40
CA LYS A 164 -7.05 -9.28 -13.78
C LYS A 164 -7.67 -9.20 -12.39
N LEU A 165 -7.35 -8.15 -11.64
CA LEU A 165 -7.89 -7.89 -10.30
C LEU A 165 -9.37 -7.51 -10.38
N LYS A 166 -9.70 -6.47 -11.15
CA LYS A 166 -11.05 -5.88 -11.20
C LYS A 166 -12.13 -6.84 -11.68
N ALA A 167 -11.78 -7.80 -12.53
CA ALA A 167 -12.72 -8.81 -13.01
C ALA A 167 -13.17 -9.80 -11.91
N LYS A 168 -12.41 -9.89 -10.80
CA LYS A 168 -12.52 -10.98 -9.83
C LYS A 168 -12.70 -10.53 -8.38
N LEU A 169 -12.33 -9.28 -8.05
CA LEU A 169 -12.38 -8.70 -6.70
C LEU A 169 -13.27 -7.45 -6.64
#